data_AF-A0A498SPD9-F1
#
_entry.id   AF-A0A498SPD9-F1
#
_cell.length_a   1.000
_cell.length_b   1.000
_cell.length_c   1.000
_cell.angle_alpha   90.00
_cell.angle_beta   90.00
_cell.angle_gamma   90.00
#
_symmetry.space_group_name_H-M   'P 1'
#
loop_
_entity.id
_entity.type
_entity.pdbx_description
1 polymer ?
#
loop_
_entity_poly.entity_id
_entity_poly.type
_entity_poly.pdbx_seq_one_letter_code
_entity_poly.pdbx_strand_id
1 'polypeptide(L)'
;MIGKWSECTVSCNGGYQTRTVYCVETSNDTNGIVMENRKVDDQYCWQTHRPATSRRCGRKSCPKWEKDDWTSCSVTCGKGFRTRKVECRQEGERINDYACKSIDRPDDEQPCYTGISCQGHT
;
A
#
# COMPACT_ATOMS: atom_id res chain seq x y z
N MET A 1 -8.89 30.37 2.80
CA MET A 1 -8.92 29.34 3.86
C MET A 1 -8.63 27.96 3.26
N ILE A 2 -7.80 27.15 3.93
CA ILE A 2 -7.36 25.85 3.43
C ILE A 2 -7.88 24.75 4.36
N GLY A 3 -8.66 23.82 3.81
CA GLY A 3 -9.17 22.66 4.53
C GLY A 3 -8.09 21.61 4.78
N LYS A 4 -8.37 20.69 5.71
CA LYS A 4 -7.54 19.50 5.92
C LYS A 4 -7.59 18.59 4.69
N TRP A 5 -6.52 17.84 4.49
CA TRP A 5 -6.49 16.78 3.49
C TRP A 5 -7.44 15.65 3.90
N SER A 6 -8.12 15.08 2.91
CA SER A 6 -8.88 13.84 3.05
C SER A 6 -7.97 12.67 3.40
N GLU A 7 -8.56 11.53 3.73
CA GLU A 7 -7.86 10.26 3.69
C GLU A 7 -7.38 9.96 2.26
N CYS A 8 -6.31 9.17 2.16
CA CYS A 8 -5.79 8.75 0.88
C CYS A 8 -6.76 7.79 0.20
N THR A 9 -6.97 7.93 -1.11
CA THR A 9 -7.84 7.01 -1.88
C THR A 9 -7.39 5.56 -1.82
N VAL A 10 -6.10 5.31 -1.55
CA VAL A 10 -5.51 3.98 -1.39
C VAL A 10 -4.49 3.98 -0.25
N SER A 11 -4.23 2.84 0.35
CA SER A 11 -3.18 2.72 1.39
C SER A 11 -1.77 2.56 0.80
N CYS A 12 -1.66 2.13 -0.45
CA CYS A 12 -0.41 1.74 -1.11
C CYS A 12 -0.51 1.83 -2.65
N ASN A 13 0.61 1.67 -3.36
CA ASN A 13 0.75 1.77 -4.83
C ASN A 13 0.38 3.13 -5.45
N GLY A 14 0.26 4.17 -4.62
CA GLY A 14 0.01 5.54 -5.07
C GLY A 14 -1.46 5.85 -5.29
N GLY A 15 -1.93 6.92 -4.63
CA GLY A 15 -3.24 7.51 -4.88
C GLY A 15 -3.25 9.00 -4.59
N TYR A 16 -4.43 9.54 -4.30
CA TYR A 16 -4.63 10.97 -4.12
C TYR A 16 -5.36 11.29 -2.81
N GLN A 17 -4.98 12.41 -2.21
CA GLN A 17 -5.76 13.09 -1.19
C GLN A 17 -6.27 14.38 -1.78
N THR A 18 -7.50 14.74 -1.43
CA THR A 18 -8.11 16.01 -1.84
C THR A 18 -8.32 16.90 -0.62
N ARG A 19 -8.37 18.21 -0.82
CA ARG A 19 -8.78 19.16 0.21
C ARG A 19 -9.59 20.27 -0.40
N THR A 20 -10.44 20.86 0.41
CA THR A 20 -11.20 22.03 -0.02
C THR A 20 -10.39 23.30 0.21
N VAL A 21 -10.42 24.20 -0.76
CA VAL A 21 -9.81 25.52 -0.69
C VAL A 21 -10.90 26.54 -0.98
N TYR A 22 -11.04 27.52 -0.10
CA TYR A 22 -11.99 28.61 -0.27
C TYR A 22 -11.26 29.94 -0.36
N CYS A 23 -11.71 30.80 -1.26
CA CYS A 23 -11.34 32.21 -1.24
C CYS A 23 -11.93 32.86 0.01
N VAL A 24 -11.10 33.62 0.73
CA VAL A 24 -11.56 34.36 1.90
C VAL A 24 -11.01 35.78 1.86
N GLU A 25 -11.84 36.72 2.27
CA GLU A 25 -11.44 38.07 2.61
C GLU A 25 -11.16 38.10 4.12
N THR A 26 -9.99 38.61 4.49
CA THR A 26 -9.53 38.68 5.88
C THR A 26 -9.71 40.10 6.39
N SER A 27 -10.50 40.27 7.45
CA SER A 27 -10.62 41.55 8.15
C SER A 27 -9.63 41.59 9.31
N ASN A 28 -8.95 42.73 9.46
CA ASN A 28 -7.96 42.95 10.53
C ASN A 28 -8.44 44.06 11.48
N ASP A 29 -8.05 43.99 12.75
CA ASP A 29 -8.22 45.08 13.71
C ASP A 29 -7.25 46.26 13.42
N THR A 30 -7.35 47.32 14.22
CA THR A 30 -6.47 48.49 14.11
C THR A 30 -5.00 48.19 14.37
N ASN A 31 -4.70 47.04 14.99
CA ASN A 31 -3.35 46.56 15.28
C ASN A 31 -2.86 45.52 14.24
N GLY A 32 -3.63 45.24 13.19
CA GLY A 32 -3.30 44.27 12.14
C GLY A 32 -3.57 42.81 12.51
N ILE A 33 -4.27 42.54 13.62
CA ILE A 33 -4.66 41.19 14.05
C ILE A 33 -5.89 40.74 13.27
N VAL A 34 -5.84 39.53 12.72
CA VAL A 34 -6.96 38.93 11.98
C VAL A 34 -8.16 38.74 12.90
N MET A 35 -9.26 39.40 12.57
CA MET A 35 -10.53 39.35 13.30
C MET A 35 -11.48 38.30 12.69
N GLU A 36 -11.66 38.32 11.36
CA GLU A 36 -12.57 37.39 10.68
C GLU A 36 -12.02 36.96 9.31
N ASN A 37 -12.39 35.74 8.88
CA ASN A 37 -12.19 35.26 7.52
C ASN A 37 -13.54 34.99 6.87
N ARG A 38 -13.98 35.88 5.99
CA ARG A 38 -15.26 35.76 5.28
C ARG A 38 -15.06 35.03 3.96
N LYS A 39 -15.79 33.95 3.72
CA LYS A 39 -15.77 33.24 2.42
C LYS A 39 -16.32 34.14 1.32
N VAL A 40 -15.57 34.28 0.23
CA VAL A 40 -15.94 35.04 -0.97
C VAL A 40 -15.91 34.16 -2.21
N ASP A 41 -16.41 34.68 -3.33
CA ASP A 41 -16.37 33.99 -4.62
C ASP A 41 -14.93 33.78 -5.12
N ASP A 42 -14.71 32.69 -5.88
CA ASP A 42 -13.38 32.30 -6.37
C ASP A 42 -12.80 33.34 -7.35
N GLN A 43 -13.64 34.16 -8.00
CA GLN A 43 -13.20 35.25 -8.90
C GLN A 43 -12.35 36.31 -8.21
N TYR A 44 -12.51 36.47 -6.89
CA TYR A 44 -11.73 37.43 -6.09
C TYR A 44 -10.37 36.87 -5.67
N CYS A 45 -10.09 35.59 -5.93
CA CYS A 45 -8.80 34.98 -5.65
C CYS A 45 -7.92 34.94 -6.89
N TRP A 46 -6.67 35.35 -6.74
CA TRP A 46 -5.65 35.10 -7.74
C TRP A 46 -5.40 33.60 -7.90
N GLN A 47 -5.77 33.05 -9.06
CA GLN A 47 -5.62 31.63 -9.34
C GLN A 47 -4.18 31.13 -9.25
N THR A 48 -3.18 31.98 -9.54
CA THR A 48 -1.76 31.66 -9.45
C THR A 48 -1.27 31.39 -8.03
N HIS A 49 -1.97 31.92 -7.02
CA HIS A 49 -1.66 31.69 -5.61
C HIS A 49 -2.57 30.65 -4.96
N ARG A 50 -3.44 29.99 -5.75
CA ARG A 50 -4.37 29.01 -5.23
C ARG A 50 -3.62 27.77 -4.75
N PRO A 51 -3.74 27.39 -3.46
CA PRO A 51 -3.11 26.19 -2.96
C PRO A 51 -3.60 24.94 -3.69
N ALA A 52 -2.73 23.94 -3.85
CA ALA A 52 -3.09 22.67 -4.48
C ALA A 52 -4.30 22.03 -3.77
N THR A 53 -5.28 21.55 -4.53
CA THR A 53 -6.47 20.86 -4.03
C THR A 53 -6.34 19.34 -4.06
N SER A 54 -5.30 18.82 -4.70
CA SER A 54 -4.95 17.40 -4.77
C SER A 54 -3.45 17.20 -4.52
N ARG A 55 -3.10 16.10 -3.85
CA ARG A 55 -1.70 15.66 -3.69
C ARG A 55 -1.58 14.15 -3.74
N ARG A 56 -0.43 13.64 -4.17
CA ARG A 56 -0.13 12.20 -4.13
C ARG A 56 0.07 11.70 -2.70
N CYS A 57 -0.43 10.51 -2.42
CA CYS A 57 -0.29 9.78 -1.16
C CYS A 57 -0.12 8.27 -1.44
N GLY A 58 0.00 7.43 -0.40
CA GLY A 58 0.11 5.97 -0.57
C GLY A 58 1.39 5.52 -1.29
N ARG A 59 2.51 6.22 -1.07
CA ARG A 59 3.75 6.04 -1.86
C ARG A 59 4.44 4.68 -1.71
N LYS A 60 4.12 3.93 -0.65
CA LYS A 60 4.66 2.58 -0.44
C LYS A 60 3.96 1.60 -1.37
N SER A 61 4.68 0.62 -1.88
CA SER A 61 4.13 -0.52 -2.60
C SER A 61 3.18 -1.30 -1.70
N CYS A 62 2.19 -1.95 -2.28
CA CYS A 62 1.29 -2.80 -1.51
C CYS A 62 2.01 -4.06 -1.00
N PRO A 63 1.64 -4.55 0.19
CA PRO A 63 2.11 -5.85 0.65
C PRO A 63 1.64 -6.93 -0.32
N LYS A 64 2.47 -7.94 -0.56
CA LYS A 64 2.15 -9.07 -1.44
C LYS A 64 2.85 -10.33 -0.94
N TRP A 65 2.29 -11.49 -1.29
CA TRP A 65 2.98 -12.76 -1.09
C TRP A 65 4.11 -12.90 -2.10
N GLU A 66 5.32 -13.12 -1.60
CA GLU A 66 6.46 -13.54 -2.40
C GLU A 66 6.79 -14.99 -2.06
N LYS A 67 7.23 -15.73 -3.08
CA LYS A 67 7.51 -17.17 -2.99
C LYS A 67 8.89 -17.45 -3.52
N ASP A 68 9.63 -18.26 -2.80
CA ASP A 68 10.91 -18.77 -3.25
C ASP A 68 10.71 -19.94 -4.23
N ASP A 69 11.83 -20.43 -4.77
CA ASP A 69 11.85 -21.68 -5.51
C ASP A 69 11.53 -22.86 -4.60
N TRP A 70 11.04 -23.93 -5.21
CA TRP A 70 10.78 -25.17 -4.51
C TRP A 70 12.09 -25.84 -4.09
N THR A 71 12.09 -26.40 -2.89
CA THR A 71 13.14 -27.30 -2.43
C THR A 71 13.17 -28.58 -3.28
N SER A 72 14.26 -29.34 -3.15
CA SER A 72 14.32 -30.70 -3.69
C SER A 72 13.22 -31.57 -3.08
N CYS A 73 12.87 -32.64 -3.80
CA CYS A 73 11.89 -33.60 -3.30
C CYS A 73 12.37 -34.20 -1.96
N SER A 74 11.46 -34.35 -0.99
CA SER A 74 11.74 -34.86 0.36
C SER A 74 12.29 -36.29 0.38
N VAL A 75 12.10 -37.00 -0.73
CA VAL A 75 12.56 -38.36 -0.95
C VAL A 75 13.45 -38.41 -2.17
N THR A 76 14.32 -39.42 -2.21
CA THR A 76 15.13 -39.75 -3.39
C THR A 76 14.45 -40.79 -4.28
N CYS A 77 13.45 -41.51 -3.78
CA CYS A 77 12.67 -42.51 -4.51
C CYS A 77 11.16 -42.30 -4.28
N GLY A 78 10.35 -42.65 -5.29
CA GLY A 78 8.91 -42.68 -5.20
C GLY A 78 8.28 -41.29 -5.17
N LYS A 79 7.18 -41.19 -4.41
CA LYS A 79 6.42 -39.96 -4.20
C LYS A 79 6.86 -39.30 -2.91
N GLY A 80 7.03 -38.00 -2.94
CA GLY A 80 7.29 -37.18 -1.75
C GLY A 80 6.65 -35.81 -1.88
N PHE A 81 7.19 -34.86 -1.13
CA PHE A 81 6.76 -33.47 -1.13
C PHE A 81 7.95 -32.56 -1.31
N ARG A 82 7.71 -31.38 -1.89
CA ARG A 82 8.67 -30.28 -1.91
C ARG A 82 8.00 -29.06 -1.31
N THR A 83 8.78 -28.29 -0.58
CA THR A 83 8.32 -27.11 0.13
C THR A 83 8.95 -25.86 -0.49
N ARG A 84 8.34 -24.70 -0.28
CA ARG A 84 8.97 -23.42 -0.62
C ARG A 84 8.65 -22.42 0.47
N LYS A 85 9.47 -21.39 0.57
CA LYS A 85 9.19 -20.26 1.46
C LYS A 85 8.11 -19.39 0.84
N VAL A 86 7.11 -19.00 1.62
CA VAL A 86 6.08 -18.03 1.23
C VAL A 86 5.99 -16.98 2.32
N GLU A 87 6.26 -15.72 1.96
CA GLU A 87 6.35 -14.61 2.91
C GLU A 87 5.57 -13.40 2.43
N CYS A 88 4.88 -12.72 3.36
CA CYS A 88 4.29 -11.43 3.07
C CYS A 88 5.40 -10.37 3.08
N ARG A 89 5.58 -9.68 1.95
CA ARG A 89 6.63 -8.66 1.78
C ARG A 89 6.06 -7.33 1.31
N GLN A 90 6.67 -6.25 1.76
CA GLN A 90 6.40 -4.88 1.33
C GLN A 90 7.72 -4.14 1.19
N GLU A 91 7.96 -3.50 0.04
CA GLU A 91 9.25 -2.85 -0.26
C GLU A 91 10.47 -3.79 -0.14
N GLY A 92 10.29 -5.07 -0.48
CA GLY A 92 11.33 -6.11 -0.38
C GLY A 92 11.53 -6.70 1.02
N GLU A 93 11.00 -6.06 2.06
CA GLU A 93 11.14 -6.48 3.45
C GLU A 93 10.01 -7.42 3.88
N ARG A 94 10.34 -8.41 4.72
CA ARG A 94 9.36 -9.31 5.33
C ARG A 94 8.56 -8.57 6.39
N ILE A 95 7.25 -8.63 6.27
CA ILE A 95 6.32 -8.05 7.23
C ILE A 95 5.40 -9.12 7.82
N ASN A 96 4.43 -8.71 8.63
CA ASN A 96 3.46 -9.63 9.21
C ASN A 96 2.46 -10.12 8.15
N ASP A 97 2.24 -11.44 8.10
CA ASP A 97 1.28 -12.13 7.23
C ASP A 97 -0.14 -11.53 7.24
N TYR A 98 -0.58 -10.93 8.36
CA TYR A 98 -1.87 -10.24 8.44
C TYR A 98 -2.02 -9.10 7.42
N ALA A 99 -0.92 -8.50 6.96
CA ALA A 99 -0.94 -7.46 5.94
C ALA A 99 -1.29 -7.98 4.54
N CYS A 100 -1.05 -9.28 4.29
CA CYS A 100 -1.40 -9.96 3.05
C CYS A 100 -2.64 -10.85 3.18
N LYS A 101 -3.38 -10.81 4.30
CA LYS A 101 -4.49 -11.73 4.58
C LYS A 101 -5.64 -11.67 3.55
N SER A 102 -5.79 -10.53 2.87
CA SER A 102 -6.80 -10.32 1.83
C SER A 102 -6.30 -10.68 0.43
N ILE A 103 -5.10 -11.26 0.33
CA ILE A 103 -4.44 -11.67 -0.90
C ILE A 103 -4.29 -13.19 -0.83
N ASP A 104 -4.65 -13.88 -1.90
CA ASP A 104 -4.54 -15.34 -1.97
C ASP A 104 -3.09 -15.78 -1.72
N ARG A 105 -2.90 -16.56 -0.65
CA ARG A 105 -1.58 -17.08 -0.26
C ARG A 105 -1.23 -18.26 -1.17
N PRO A 106 -0.08 -18.23 -1.86
CA PRO A 106 0.42 -19.38 -2.62
C PRO A 106 0.72 -20.58 -1.71
N ASP A 107 0.60 -21.79 -2.23
CA ASP A 107 0.95 -23.01 -1.50
C ASP A 107 2.43 -23.00 -1.08
N ASP A 108 2.74 -23.48 0.12
CA ASP A 108 4.10 -23.67 0.62
C ASP A 108 4.56 -25.13 0.55
N GLU A 109 3.68 -26.05 0.16
CA GLU A 109 3.95 -27.47 -0.04
C GLU A 109 3.26 -27.99 -1.30
N GLN A 110 3.91 -28.89 -2.05
CA GLN A 110 3.26 -29.62 -3.13
C GLN A 110 3.88 -31.02 -3.32
N PRO A 111 3.14 -31.98 -3.91
CA PRO A 111 3.69 -33.30 -4.20
C PRO A 111 4.81 -33.24 -5.26
N CYS A 112 5.73 -34.20 -5.17
CA CYS A 112 6.78 -34.46 -6.17
C CYS A 112 6.93 -35.95 -6.42
N TYR A 113 7.45 -36.30 -7.60
CA TYR A 113 7.74 -37.68 -7.98
C TYR A 113 9.13 -37.74 -8.59
N THR A 114 10.01 -38.60 -8.06
CA THR A 114 11.41 -38.67 -8.48
C THR A 114 11.64 -39.58 -9.68
N GLY A 115 10.65 -40.38 -10.08
CA GLY A 115 10.80 -41.41 -11.12
C GLY A 115 11.65 -42.62 -10.71
N ILE A 116 12.19 -42.64 -9.49
CA ILE A 116 13.02 -43.73 -8.96
C ILE A 116 12.13 -44.65 -8.11
N SER A 117 12.16 -45.96 -8.31
CA SER A 117 11.40 -46.89 -7.48
C SER A 117 12.08 -47.10 -6.13
N CYS A 118 11.32 -47.04 -5.03
CA CYS A 118 11.84 -47.41 -3.72
C CYS A 118 11.97 -48.95 -3.64
N GLN A 119 13.19 -49.45 -3.50
CA GLN A 119 13.42 -50.86 -3.19
C GLN A 119 13.24 -51.04 -1.68
N GLY A 120 12.22 -51.80 -1.28
CA GLY A 120 11.96 -52.06 0.13
C GLY A 120 13.07 -52.91 0.73
N HIS A 121 13.70 -52.43 1.79
CA HIS A 121 14.35 -53.33 2.75
C HIS A 121 13.28 -53.77 3.74
N THR A 122 12.90 -55.05 3.64
CA THR A 122 12.10 -55.79 4.62
C THR A 122 12.78 -55.84 5.97
#